data_AF-M4RS89-F1
#
_entry.id   AF-M4RS89-F1
#
_cell.length_a   1.000
_cell.length_b   1.000
_cell.length_c   1.000
_cell.angle_alpha   90.00
_cell.angle_beta   90.00
_cell.angle_gamma   90.00
#
_symmetry.space_group_name_H-M   'P 1'
#
loop_
_entity.id
_entity.type
_entity.pdbx_description
1 polymer ?
#
loop_
_entity_poly.entity_id
_entity_poly.type
_entity_poly.pdbx_seq_one_letter_code
_entity_poly.pdbx_strand_id
1 'polypeptide(L)' 'MLKLLNKRGVKYPAEHNVGHLYAAEQSLKEFYLTLDPTNTFNPGIGKTDKTQRNCSCQH' A
#
# COMPACT_ATOMS: atom_id res chain seq x y z
N MET A 1 0.44 -3.82 -20.55
CA MET A 1 1.50 -2.83 -20.30
C MET A 1 2.23 -3.06 -18.97
N LEU A 2 1.57 -2.98 -17.81
CA LEU A 2 2.19 -3.20 -16.49
C LEU A 2 2.93 -4.54 -16.32
N LYS A 3 2.39 -5.64 -16.84
CA LYS A 3 3.05 -6.96 -16.78
C LYS A 3 4.42 -7.00 -17.50
N LEU A 4 4.59 -6.24 -18.59
CA LEU A 4 5.84 -6.20 -19.35
C LEU A 4 6.92 -5.40 -18.61
N LEU A 5 6.49 -4.38 -17.88
CA LEU A 5 7.32 -3.48 -17.09
C LEU A 5 7.82 -4.15 -15.80
N ASN A 6 6.95 -4.90 -15.11
CA ASN A 6 7.35 -5.75 -13.99
C ASN A 6 8.37 -6.81 -14.42
N LYS A 7 8.21 -7.40 -15.61
CA LYS A 7 9.16 -8.39 -16.16
C LYS A 7 10.55 -7.77 -16.44
N ARG A 8 10.62 -6.47 -16.68
CA ARG A 8 11.87 -5.72 -16.87
C ARG A 8 12.46 -5.19 -15.55
N GLY A 9 11.85 -5.52 -14.40
CA GLY A 9 12.31 -5.09 -13.08
C GLY A 9 12.12 -3.59 -12.81
N VAL A 10 11.35 -2.90 -13.66
CA VAL A 10 11.18 -1.46 -13.53
C VAL A 10 10.07 -1.19 -12.51
N LYS A 11 10.42 -0.44 -11.47
CA LYS A 11 9.49 -0.04 -10.41
C LYS A 11 8.63 1.13 -10.88
N TYR A 12 7.32 1.05 -10.62
CA TYR A 12 6.37 2.12 -10.91
C TYR A 12 5.41 2.30 -9.74
N PRO A 13 4.92 3.52 -9.51
CA PRO A 13 5.29 4.78 -10.19
C PRO A 13 6.54 5.43 -9.55
N ALA A 14 7.40 6.02 -10.39
CA ALA A 14 8.67 6.59 -9.94
C ALA A 14 8.52 7.92 -9.17
N GLU A 15 7.52 8.72 -9.51
CA GLU A 15 7.36 10.11 -9.02
C GLU A 15 6.00 10.39 -8.36
N HIS A 16 4.97 9.59 -8.63
CA HIS A 16 3.59 9.88 -8.20
C HIS A 16 3.04 9.07 -7.02
N ASN A 17 3.86 8.22 -6.37
CA ASN A 17 3.42 7.27 -5.33
C ASN A 17 2.29 6.32 -5.80
N VAL A 18 2.00 5.25 -5.08
CA VAL A 18 1.17 4.15 -5.59
C VAL A 18 -0.32 4.52 -5.77
N GLY A 19 -0.82 5.48 -4.98
CA GLY A 19 -2.24 5.82 -4.93
C GLY A 19 -3.12 4.57 -4.78
N HIS A 20 -4.32 4.56 -5.37
CA HIS A 20 -5.14 3.34 -5.47
C HIS A 20 -4.98 2.58 -6.80
N LEU A 21 -4.18 3.13 -7.73
CA LEU A 21 -4.02 2.63 -9.09
C LEU A 21 -2.98 1.51 -9.18
N TYR A 22 -1.93 1.61 -8.36
CA TYR A 22 -0.81 0.68 -8.34
C TYR A 22 -0.80 -0.15 -7.07
N ALA A 23 -0.32 -1.39 -7.19
CA ALA A 23 -0.10 -2.23 -6.03
C ALA A 23 1.17 -1.78 -5.32
N ALA A 24 1.10 -1.57 -4.01
CA ALA A 24 2.27 -1.28 -3.20
C ALA A 24 3.19 -2.50 -3.10
N GLU A 25 4.49 -2.24 -3.06
CA GLU A 25 5.49 -3.24 -2.69
C GLU A 25 5.29 -3.66 -1.22
N GLN A 26 5.78 -4.86 -0.89
CA GLN A 26 5.59 -5.45 0.44
C GLN A 26 6.16 -4.58 1.56
N SER A 27 7.37 -4.04 1.37
CA SER A 27 8.01 -3.12 2.31
C SER A 27 7.19 -1.84 2.55
N LEU A 28 6.56 -1.30 1.51
CA LEU A 28 5.73 -0.11 1.62
C LEU A 28 4.42 -0.41 2.36
N LYS A 29 3.84 -1.60 2.15
CA LYS A 29 2.66 -2.06 2.91
C LYS A 29 2.98 -2.24 4.39
N GLU A 30 4.13 -2.81 4.73
CA GLU A 30 4.60 -2.97 6.11
C GLU A 30 4.85 -1.62 6.78
N PHE A 31 5.42 -0.68 6.04
CA PHE A 31 5.56 0.69 6.51
C PHE A 31 4.19 1.34 6.81
N TYR A 32 3.23 1.24 5.88
CA TYR A 32 1.87 1.75 6.12
C TYR A 32 1.18 1.09 7.30
N LEU A 33 1.36 -0.21 7.49
CA LEU A 33 0.80 -0.94 8.62
C LEU A 33 1.41 -0.50 9.96
N THR A 34 2.70 -0.21 9.99
CA THR A 34 3.38 0.29 11.20
C THR A 34 2.90 1.69 11.57
N LEU A 35 2.66 2.54 10.56
CA LEU A 35 2.21 3.92 10.75
C LEU A 35 0.72 4.02 11.10
N ASP A 36 -0.13 3.23 10.44
CA ASP A 36 -1.58 3.19 10.65
C ASP A 36 -2.08 1.74 10.76
N PRO A 37 -1.92 1.13 11.94
CA PRO A 37 -2.35 -0.26 12.16
C PRO A 37 -3.87 -0.43 12.03
N THR A 38 -4.63 0.66 12.22
CA THR A 38 -6.08 0.68 12.12
C THR A 38 -6.62 0.88 10.72
N ASN A 39 -5.77 1.20 9.75
CA ASN A 39 -6.19 1.52 8.38
C ASN A 39 -7.29 2.61 8.34
N THR A 40 -7.13 3.64 9.16
CA THR A 40 -8.05 4.77 9.28
C THR A 40 -7.69 5.87 8.29
N PHE A 41 -6.40 6.10 8.06
CA PHE A 41 -5.87 7.14 7.19
C PHE A 41 -5.61 6.60 5.79
N ASN A 42 -6.49 7.00 4.87
CA ASN A 42 -6.46 6.63 3.45
C ASN A 42 -6.58 5.11 3.16
N PRO A 43 -7.70 4.47 3.56
CA PRO A 43 -7.89 3.03 3.36
C PRO A 43 -7.80 2.60 1.90
N GLY A 44 -7.07 1.52 1.65
CA GLY A 44 -6.95 0.90 0.33
C GLY A 44 -5.83 1.47 -0.55
N ILE A 45 -4.98 2.35 -0.01
CA ILE A 45 -3.79 2.82 -0.72
C ILE A 45 -2.87 1.65 -1.08
N GLY A 46 -2.29 1.67 -2.27
CA GLY A 46 -1.43 0.59 -2.75
C GLY A 46 -2.18 -0.70 -3.05
N LYS A 47 -3.49 -0.63 -3.36
CA LYS A 47 -4.41 -1.77 -3.48
C LYS A 47 -4.41 -2.66 -2.23
N THR A 48 -4.32 -2.04 -1.05
CA THR A 48 -4.55 -2.71 0.23
C THR A 48 -6.05 -2.77 0.54
N ASP A 49 -6.42 -3.33 1.70
CA ASP A 49 -7.82 -3.37 2.13
C ASP A 49 -8.36 -1.95 2.38
N LYS A 50 -9.64 -1.74 2.07
CA LYS A 50 -10.38 -0.50 2.32
C LYS A 50 -11.10 -0.50 3.67
N THR A 51 -11.20 -1.64 4.35
CA THR A 51 -11.88 -1.72 5.64
C THR A 51 -10.98 -1.23 6.76
N GLN A 52 -11.56 -0.47 7.68
CA GLN A 52 -10.91 -0.17 8.94
C GLN A 52 -10.66 -1.45 9.74
N ARG A 53 -9.57 -1.45 10.49
CA ARG A 53 -9.14 -2.54 11.36
C ARG A 53 -9.31 -2.05 12.79
N ASN A 54 -9.92 -2.89 13.62
CA ASN A 54 -9.99 -2.59 15.04
C ASN A 54 -8.59 -2.75 15.64
N CYS A 55 -8.07 -1.70 16.26
CA CYS A 55 -6.85 -1.82 17.05
C CYS A 55 -7.15 -2.68 18.28
N SER A 56 -6.39 -3.75 18.50
CA SER A 56 -6.28 -4.39 19.81
C SER A 56 -5.41 -3.56 20.76
N CYS A 57 -5.59 -2.24 20.78
CA CYS A 57 -4.82 -1.31 21.58
C CYS A 57 -5.16 -1.59 23.04
N GLN A 58 -4.29 -2.33 23.73
CA GLN A 58 -4.32 -2.44 25.19
C GLN A 58 -4.10 -1.01 25.72
N HIS A 59 -5.13 -0.41 26.30
CA HIS A 59 -4.99 0.79 27.11
C HIS A 59 -4.18 0.45 28.37
#